data_AF-A0A671NWJ5-F1
#
_entry.id   AF-A0A671NWJ5-F1
#
_cell.length_a   1.000
_cell.length_b   1.000
_cell.length_c   1.000
_cell.angle_alpha   90.00
_cell.angle_beta   90.00
_cell.angle_gamma   90.00
#
_symmetry.space_group_name_H-M   'P 1'
#
loop_
_entity.id
_entity.type
_entity.pdbx_description
1 polymer ?
#
loop_
_entity_poly.entity_id
_entity_poly.type
_entity_poly.pdbx_seq_one_letter_code
_entity_poly.pdbx_strand_id
1 'polypeptide(L)'
;MASFSAEAGKLLVIPSDGSHWLGMKSIVEELGRRGNQVVVVFPEASLSMGPSEQTTTLTYPVNYTKAELEANLADQLNTILSIDISTDLAKFQSFIISMDVLPMFILRNTEGLLFNKDSMKKLQDYNFDAILTDPFEPVGAITGEYLSIPAIYMLINHPCGVDTLASQCPCPSPPSFVPRFFTGFSDKMTFHQRVENTLMTVFEAFLCRKLFAGTDELASRYLQKDTTYKELLSHGAVWLFRYDFTFEFPKPQMPNMVQIGGINCAKKGPLTKELEEFVNGSGEHGFVVFTLGSMVSQLPEAKAREFFEAFRQIPQRVLWRYTGPVPENAPKNVKLMKWLPQNDLLGHPKVKAFITHGGSHGIYEGICNGVPMVMLPLFGDQGDNVQRLVSRGVAETLSIYDLTSEKLLVALRKVINDKSYKEKMTELSAIHRDRPIEPLDLAVFWTEFVMRHKGAAHLRPAAHELNWIQYHSLDVIGFLILILVTVIFVTVKSCMFCFRKFFKKTQKKKKE
;
A
#
# COMPACT_ATOMS: atom_id res chain seq x y z
N MET A 1 -26.41 -23.49 14.08
CA MET A 1 -26.24 -22.03 14.25
C MET A 1 -26.07 -21.76 15.73
N ALA A 2 -24.82 -21.71 16.22
CA ALA A 2 -24.56 -21.26 17.57
C ALA A 2 -24.55 -19.73 17.56
N SER A 3 -25.49 -19.11 18.27
CA SER A 3 -25.45 -17.68 18.54
C SER A 3 -24.27 -17.42 19.48
N PHE A 4 -23.14 -16.96 18.93
CA PHE A 4 -22.10 -16.36 19.75
C PHE A 4 -22.68 -15.07 20.33
N SER A 5 -22.88 -15.06 21.65
CA SER A 5 -23.10 -13.83 22.42
C SER A 5 -21.94 -12.90 22.11
N ALA A 6 -22.19 -11.85 21.31
CA ALA A 6 -21.19 -10.84 21.01
C ALA A 6 -20.97 -10.01 22.28
N GLU A 7 -19.93 -10.37 23.05
CA GLU A 7 -19.40 -9.48 24.06
C GLU A 7 -18.85 -8.26 23.32
N ALA A 8 -19.45 -7.09 23.54
CA ALA A 8 -19.05 -5.85 22.90
C ALA A 8 -17.65 -5.48 23.36
N GLY A 9 -16.66 -5.58 22.48
CA GLY A 9 -15.29 -5.22 22.83
C GLY A 9 -15.00 -3.73 22.61
N LYS A 10 -13.91 -3.26 23.19
CA LYS A 10 -13.43 -1.89 23.14
C LYS A 10 -12.24 -1.78 22.20
N LEU A 11 -12.40 -1.04 21.11
CA LEU A 11 -11.36 -0.86 20.09
C LEU A 11 -10.84 0.58 20.08
N LEU A 12 -9.52 0.71 20.17
CA LEU A 12 -8.83 1.96 19.88
C LEU A 12 -8.49 2.01 18.38
N VAL A 13 -8.77 3.12 17.72
CA VAL A 13 -8.46 3.33 16.30
C VAL A 13 -7.59 4.56 16.15
N ILE A 14 -6.40 4.39 15.59
CA ILE A 14 -5.49 5.49 15.27
C ILE A 14 -5.17 5.41 13.77
N PRO A 15 -5.91 6.14 12.91
CA PRO A 15 -5.72 6.13 11.47
C PRO A 15 -4.67 7.14 11.00
N SER A 16 -4.18 6.97 9.77
CA SER A 16 -3.50 8.03 9.01
C SER A 16 -4.50 8.81 8.16
N ASP A 17 -4.18 10.08 7.84
CA ASP A 17 -5.07 10.94 7.04
C ASP A 17 -5.21 10.50 5.57
N GLY A 18 -6.14 11.13 4.86
CA GLY A 18 -6.40 10.94 3.45
C GLY A 18 -7.06 9.60 3.14
N SER A 19 -6.54 8.92 2.13
CA SER A 19 -7.11 7.64 1.68
C SER A 19 -6.93 6.50 2.69
N HIS A 20 -6.04 6.65 3.66
CA HIS A 20 -5.83 5.68 4.75
C HIS A 20 -7.06 5.63 5.66
N TRP A 21 -7.51 6.79 6.12
CA TRP A 21 -8.75 6.93 6.87
C TRP A 21 -9.99 6.45 6.11
N LEU A 22 -10.16 6.82 4.83
CA LEU A 22 -11.36 6.43 4.06
C LEU A 22 -11.59 4.91 4.01
N GLY A 23 -10.52 4.13 3.84
CA GLY A 23 -10.59 2.68 3.88
C GLY A 23 -10.93 2.14 5.28
N MET A 24 -10.28 2.69 6.31
CA MET A 24 -10.47 2.25 7.70
C MET A 24 -11.85 2.63 8.25
N LYS A 25 -12.38 3.79 7.87
CA LYS A 25 -13.68 4.31 8.28
C LYS A 25 -14.80 3.29 8.06
N SER A 26 -14.79 2.59 6.93
CA SER A 26 -15.82 1.57 6.62
C SER A 26 -15.83 0.43 7.65
N ILE A 27 -14.66 0.00 8.12
CA ILE A 27 -14.53 -1.06 9.13
C ILE A 27 -15.00 -0.55 10.49
N VAL A 28 -14.54 0.65 10.86
CA VAL A 28 -14.85 1.30 12.13
C VAL A 28 -16.36 1.55 12.29
N GLU A 29 -17.03 2.01 11.23
CA GLU A 29 -18.48 2.22 11.22
C GLU A 29 -19.25 0.90 11.35
N GLU A 30 -18.81 -0.15 10.65
CA GLU A 30 -19.43 -1.47 10.74
C GLU A 30 -19.22 -2.13 12.11
N LEU A 31 -18.06 -1.96 12.73
CA LEU A 31 -17.77 -2.42 14.09
C LEU A 31 -18.66 -1.70 15.13
N GLY A 32 -18.82 -0.38 14.99
CA GLY A 32 -19.73 0.40 15.82
C GLY A 32 -21.18 -0.06 15.67
N ARG A 33 -21.63 -0.31 14.43
CA ARG A 33 -22.97 -0.85 14.12
C ARG A 33 -23.21 -2.23 14.75
N ARG A 34 -22.17 -3.05 14.90
CA ARG A 34 -22.21 -4.37 15.56
C ARG A 34 -22.17 -4.28 17.10
N GLY A 35 -22.13 -3.07 17.66
CA GLY A 35 -22.21 -2.83 19.10
C GLY A 35 -20.85 -2.71 19.80
N ASN A 36 -19.73 -2.74 19.08
CA ASN A 36 -18.40 -2.54 19.68
C ASN A 36 -18.21 -1.06 20.07
N GLN A 37 -17.53 -0.82 21.20
CA GLN A 37 -17.17 0.52 21.61
C GLN A 37 -15.90 0.96 20.86
N VAL A 38 -16.09 1.71 19.77
CA VAL A 38 -14.98 2.17 18.93
C VAL A 38 -14.62 3.62 19.25
N VAL A 39 -13.38 3.83 19.67
CA VAL A 39 -12.81 5.16 19.94
C VAL A 39 -11.78 5.48 18.88
N VAL A 40 -12.04 6.50 18.08
CA VAL A 40 -11.15 6.98 17.01
C VAL A 40 -10.39 8.21 17.51
N VAL A 41 -9.07 8.19 17.40
CA VAL A 41 -8.18 9.28 17.82
C VAL A 41 -7.45 9.85 16.60
N PHE A 42 -7.60 11.14 16.32
CA PHE A 42 -6.93 11.80 15.19
C PHE A 42 -6.50 13.24 15.54
N PRO A 43 -5.54 13.84 14.81
CA PRO A 43 -5.07 15.20 15.09
C PRO A 43 -6.15 16.25 14.82
N GLU A 44 -6.14 17.36 15.58
CA GLU A 44 -7.07 18.49 15.40
C GLU A 44 -7.04 19.08 13.97
N ALA A 45 -5.86 19.13 13.35
CA ALA A 45 -5.70 19.52 11.96
C ALA A 45 -5.62 18.27 11.06
N SER A 46 -6.71 18.02 10.32
CA SER A 46 -6.82 16.93 9.34
C SER A 46 -7.52 17.36 8.04
N LEU A 47 -7.21 16.65 6.95
CA LEU A 47 -7.73 16.87 5.61
C LEU A 47 -9.08 16.19 5.41
N SER A 48 -9.18 14.92 5.83
CA SER A 48 -10.31 14.05 5.50
C SER A 48 -10.99 13.38 6.69
N MET A 49 -10.38 13.48 7.88
CA MET A 49 -10.89 12.86 9.10
C MET A 49 -12.05 13.68 9.68
N GLY A 50 -13.01 12.98 10.28
CA GLY A 50 -14.20 13.60 10.82
C GLY A 50 -15.00 12.63 11.69
N PRO A 51 -15.88 13.14 12.56
CA PRO A 51 -16.65 12.32 13.47
C PRO A 51 -17.66 11.45 12.72
N SER A 52 -18.00 10.31 13.32
CA SER A 52 -19.06 9.42 12.85
C SER A 52 -20.02 9.11 14.00
N GLU A 53 -21.32 9.06 13.72
CA GLU A 53 -22.38 8.81 14.71
C GLU A 53 -22.23 7.47 15.43
N GLN A 54 -21.55 6.51 14.80
CA GLN A 54 -21.35 5.15 15.31
C GLN A 54 -20.09 5.01 16.18
N THR A 55 -19.34 6.10 16.40
CA THR A 55 -18.01 6.05 17.02
C THR A 55 -17.80 7.19 18.01
N THR A 56 -16.97 6.97 19.03
CA THR A 56 -16.50 8.07 19.87
C THR A 56 -15.25 8.67 19.24
N THR A 57 -15.26 9.97 18.98
CA THR A 57 -14.11 10.67 18.41
C THR A 57 -13.37 11.47 19.47
N LEU A 58 -12.06 11.30 19.53
CA LEU A 58 -11.14 12.08 20.34
C LEU A 58 -10.12 12.78 19.43
N THR A 59 -9.77 14.01 19.79
CA THR A 59 -8.76 14.78 19.09
C THR A 59 -7.60 15.12 20.01
N TYR A 60 -6.40 15.30 19.43
CA TYR A 60 -5.22 15.77 20.15
C TYR A 60 -4.57 16.96 19.42
N PRO A 61 -3.93 17.87 20.17
CA PRO A 61 -3.35 19.07 19.60
C PRO A 61 -2.11 18.76 18.77
N VAL A 62 -1.93 19.52 17.70
CA VAL A 62 -0.75 19.46 16.81
C VAL A 62 -0.24 20.87 16.51
N ASN A 63 1.08 21.00 16.33
CA ASN A 63 1.75 22.29 16.09
C ASN A 63 1.71 22.69 14.60
N TYR A 64 0.54 22.59 13.96
CA TYR A 64 0.29 23.08 12.61
C TYR A 64 -1.21 23.28 12.38
N THR A 65 -1.56 24.14 11.43
CA THR A 65 -2.95 24.40 11.02
C THR A 65 -3.33 23.59 9.78
N LYS A 66 -4.64 23.41 9.56
CA LYS A 66 -5.15 22.78 8.33
C LYS A 66 -4.70 23.53 7.06
N ALA A 67 -4.67 24.85 7.10
CA ALA A 67 -4.25 25.68 5.97
C ALA A 67 -2.77 25.47 5.62
N GLU A 68 -1.90 25.35 6.62
CA GLU A 68 -0.48 25.02 6.41
C GLU A 68 -0.33 23.63 5.80
N LEU A 69 -1.11 22.64 6.24
CA LEU A 69 -1.09 21.30 5.67
C LEU A 69 -1.52 21.30 4.19
N GLU A 70 -2.59 22.00 3.85
CA GLU A 70 -3.08 22.15 2.47
C GLU A 70 -2.07 22.89 1.58
N ALA A 71 -1.46 23.97 2.09
CA ALA A 71 -0.46 24.74 1.36
C ALA A 71 0.80 23.91 1.05
N ASN A 72 1.30 23.14 2.02
CA ASN A 72 2.46 22.27 1.83
C ASN A 72 2.18 21.15 0.82
N LEU A 73 0.98 20.58 0.83
CA LEU A 73 0.58 19.57 -0.16
C LEU A 73 0.52 20.16 -1.58
N ALA A 74 -0.01 21.37 -1.73
CA ALA A 74 -0.05 22.06 -3.01
C ALA A 74 1.35 22.42 -3.53
N ASP A 75 2.23 22.91 -2.65
CA ASP A 75 3.63 23.21 -2.98
C ASP A 75 4.41 21.96 -3.41
N GLN A 76 4.18 20.83 -2.73
CA GLN A 76 4.74 19.54 -3.14
C GLN A 76 4.23 19.10 -4.52
N LEU A 77 2.93 19.19 -4.78
CA LEU A 77 2.39 18.85 -6.09
C LEU A 77 3.02 19.70 -7.19
N ASN A 78 3.18 21.00 -6.95
CA ASN A 78 3.85 21.89 -7.90
C ASN A 78 5.32 21.51 -8.08
N THR A 79 6.05 21.26 -6.99
CA THR A 79 7.45 20.82 -7.03
C THR A 79 7.57 19.53 -7.82
N ILE A 80 6.81 18.49 -7.48
CA ILE A 80 6.82 17.20 -8.16
C ILE A 80 6.55 17.38 -9.64
N LEU A 81 5.49 18.11 -10.02
CA LEU A 81 5.13 18.33 -11.43
C LEU A 81 6.12 19.21 -12.20
N SER A 82 6.94 20.00 -11.49
CA SER A 82 7.98 20.85 -12.09
C SER A 82 9.31 20.14 -12.32
N ILE A 83 9.53 18.99 -11.69
CA ILE A 83 10.77 18.23 -11.86
C ILE A 83 10.81 17.64 -13.26
N ASP A 84 11.89 17.93 -13.98
CA ASP A 84 12.18 17.28 -15.25
C ASP A 84 12.65 15.85 -15.01
N ILE A 85 11.74 14.88 -15.16
CA ILE A 85 12.03 13.45 -15.01
C ILE A 85 12.61 12.80 -16.28
N SER A 86 13.20 13.60 -17.19
CA SER A 86 13.79 13.11 -18.45
C SER A 86 14.92 12.11 -18.27
N THR A 87 15.58 12.09 -17.11
CA THR A 87 16.68 11.18 -16.80
C THR A 87 16.38 10.29 -15.58
N ASP A 88 16.99 9.11 -15.51
CA ASP A 88 16.83 8.22 -14.37
C ASP A 88 17.38 8.82 -13.07
N LEU A 89 18.41 9.67 -13.16
CA LEU A 89 18.91 10.44 -12.01
C LEU A 89 17.87 11.44 -11.49
N ALA A 90 17.16 12.14 -12.39
CA ALA A 90 16.14 13.08 -11.98
C ALA A 90 14.89 12.39 -11.41
N LYS A 91 14.50 11.23 -11.97
CA LYS A 91 13.48 10.35 -11.36
C LYS A 91 13.89 9.94 -9.94
N PHE A 92 15.15 9.58 -9.78
CA PHE A 92 15.71 9.21 -8.48
C PHE A 92 15.72 10.38 -7.48
N GLN A 93 16.09 11.58 -7.91
CA GLN A 93 16.04 12.77 -7.07
C GLN A 93 14.61 13.13 -6.66
N SER A 94 13.65 13.07 -7.60
CA SER A 94 12.22 13.25 -7.32
C SER A 94 11.74 12.26 -6.26
N PHE A 95 12.18 11.01 -6.34
CA PHE A 95 11.88 9.99 -5.34
C PHE A 95 12.42 10.39 -3.95
N ILE A 96 13.69 10.77 -3.83
CA ILE A 96 14.26 11.19 -2.53
C ILE A 96 13.50 12.39 -1.95
N ILE A 97 13.19 13.41 -2.76
CA ILE A 97 12.42 14.59 -2.34
C ILE A 97 11.03 14.18 -1.84
N SER A 98 10.36 13.24 -2.52
CA SER A 98 9.04 12.74 -2.09
C SER A 98 9.09 11.97 -0.75
N MET A 99 10.24 11.41 -0.39
CA MET A 99 10.45 10.68 0.86
C MET A 99 10.80 11.58 2.05
N ASP A 100 11.32 12.78 1.84
CA ASP A 100 11.80 13.66 2.92
C ASP A 100 10.69 14.43 3.65
N VAL A 101 9.52 14.66 3.02
CA VAL A 101 8.53 15.60 3.57
C VAL A 101 7.45 14.93 4.43
N LEU A 102 7.09 13.68 4.13
CA LEU A 102 6.14 12.89 4.91
C LEU A 102 6.61 12.65 6.37
N PRO A 103 7.89 12.30 6.65
CA PRO A 103 8.37 12.09 8.01
C PRO A 103 8.18 13.29 8.95
N MET A 104 8.22 14.54 8.46
CA MET A 104 8.07 15.70 9.33
C MET A 104 6.67 15.81 9.97
N PHE A 105 5.61 15.59 9.21
CA PHE A 105 4.24 15.60 9.76
C PHE A 105 3.97 14.35 10.59
N ILE A 106 4.47 13.20 10.13
CA ILE A 106 4.36 11.92 10.83
C ILE A 106 4.96 12.00 12.24
N LEU A 107 6.16 12.57 12.38
CA LEU A 107 6.81 12.74 13.68
C LEU A 107 6.08 13.76 14.56
N ARG A 108 5.64 14.89 14.00
CA ARG A 108 4.87 15.91 14.75
C ARG A 108 3.54 15.36 15.28
N ASN A 109 2.84 14.56 14.47
CA ASN A 109 1.61 13.88 14.90
C ASN A 109 1.89 12.93 16.06
N THR A 110 2.97 12.17 15.95
CA THR A 110 3.38 11.20 16.96
C THR A 110 3.76 11.90 18.26
N GLU A 111 4.54 12.98 18.20
CA GLU A 111 4.88 13.78 19.39
C GLU A 111 3.64 14.41 20.02
N GLY A 112 2.73 14.96 19.20
CA GLY A 112 1.51 15.63 19.65
C GLY A 112 0.59 14.72 20.47
N LEU A 113 0.43 13.45 20.08
CA LEU A 113 -0.36 12.50 20.87
C LEU A 113 0.43 11.96 22.07
N LEU A 114 1.63 11.42 21.83
CA LEU A 114 2.37 10.67 22.85
C LEU A 114 2.77 11.55 24.04
N PHE A 115 3.24 12.78 23.81
CA PHE A 115 3.66 13.67 24.90
C PHE A 115 2.49 14.45 25.55
N ASN A 116 1.28 14.33 25.01
CA ASN A 116 0.09 14.90 25.65
C ASN A 116 -0.40 13.97 26.78
N LYS A 117 0.00 14.30 28.02
CA LYS A 117 -0.31 13.50 29.22
C LYS A 117 -1.80 13.29 29.43
N ASP A 118 -2.63 14.29 29.16
CA ASP A 118 -4.08 14.20 29.36
C ASP A 118 -4.73 13.23 28.37
N SER A 119 -4.30 13.29 27.10
CA SER A 119 -4.75 12.38 26.04
C SER A 119 -4.34 10.95 26.36
N MET A 120 -3.07 10.72 26.68
CA MET A 120 -2.56 9.38 26.99
C MET A 120 -3.18 8.79 28.26
N LYS A 121 -3.37 9.59 29.31
CA LYS A 121 -4.07 9.15 30.52
C LYS A 121 -5.51 8.77 30.20
N LYS A 122 -6.21 9.60 29.42
CA LYS A 122 -7.58 9.30 28.97
C LYS A 122 -7.62 7.97 28.22
N LEU A 123 -6.67 7.70 27.32
CA LEU A 123 -6.60 6.42 26.59
C LEU A 123 -6.34 5.21 27.50
N GLN A 124 -5.51 5.36 28.54
CA GLN A 124 -5.31 4.33 29.56
C GLN A 124 -6.60 4.00 30.32
N ASP A 125 -7.37 5.02 30.69
CA ASP A 125 -8.61 4.86 31.47
C ASP A 125 -9.72 4.09 30.73
N TYR A 126 -9.70 4.07 29.38
CA TYR A 126 -10.70 3.32 28.59
C TYR A 126 -10.54 1.80 28.68
N ASN A 127 -9.32 1.31 28.94
CA ASN A 127 -8.95 -0.11 29.00
C ASN A 127 -9.40 -0.88 27.73
N PHE A 128 -8.72 -0.61 26.59
CA PHE A 128 -9.03 -1.18 25.28
C PHE A 128 -8.58 -2.66 25.15
N ASP A 129 -9.30 -3.43 24.33
CA ASP A 129 -8.98 -4.84 24.06
C ASP A 129 -7.99 -5.02 22.90
N ALA A 130 -7.99 -4.08 21.94
CA ALA A 130 -7.09 -4.07 20.79
C ALA A 130 -6.93 -2.65 20.23
N ILE A 131 -5.94 -2.47 19.36
CA ILE A 131 -5.76 -1.27 18.55
C ILE A 131 -5.78 -1.61 17.06
N LEU A 132 -6.59 -0.89 16.28
CA LEU A 132 -6.57 -0.89 14.82
C LEU A 132 -5.86 0.37 14.34
N THR A 133 -4.75 0.22 13.61
CA THR A 133 -3.96 1.37 13.17
C THR A 133 -3.32 1.15 11.81
N ASP A 134 -3.01 2.25 11.13
CA ASP A 134 -2.24 2.23 9.91
C ASP A 134 -0.76 2.45 10.24
N PRO A 135 0.12 1.44 10.04
CA PRO A 135 1.53 1.53 10.39
C PRO A 135 2.31 2.49 9.48
N PHE A 136 1.68 3.16 8.51
CA PHE A 136 2.29 4.28 7.81
C PHE A 136 2.66 5.42 8.77
N GLU A 137 1.85 5.68 9.79
CA GLU A 137 2.19 6.57 10.91
C GLU A 137 2.55 5.76 12.16
N PRO A 138 3.69 6.04 12.82
CA PRO A 138 4.17 5.23 13.93
C PRO A 138 3.39 5.47 15.22
N VAL A 139 2.59 6.53 15.30
CA VAL A 139 1.81 6.92 16.47
C VAL A 139 1.00 5.75 17.03
N GLY A 140 0.24 5.03 16.19
CA GLY A 140 -0.60 3.94 16.68
C GLY A 140 0.19 2.72 17.10
N ALA A 141 1.27 2.37 16.39
CA ALA A 141 2.13 1.27 16.78
C ALA A 141 2.82 1.52 18.15
N ILE A 142 3.32 2.74 18.37
CA ILE A 142 3.95 3.12 19.65
C ILE A 142 2.91 3.18 20.77
N THR A 143 1.72 3.75 20.52
CA THR A 143 0.63 3.77 21.50
C THR A 143 0.17 2.36 21.88
N GLY A 144 0.09 1.44 20.92
CA GLY A 144 -0.26 0.05 21.18
C GLY A 144 0.72 -0.66 22.11
N GLU A 145 2.02 -0.49 21.88
CA GLU A 145 3.08 -1.03 22.75
C GLU A 145 3.02 -0.39 24.15
N TYR A 146 2.86 0.94 24.24
CA TYR A 146 2.77 1.66 25.50
C TYR A 146 1.58 1.20 26.37
N LEU A 147 0.42 0.97 25.73
CA LEU A 147 -0.78 0.47 26.40
C LEU A 147 -0.77 -1.06 26.60
N SER A 148 0.22 -1.77 26.05
CA SER A 148 0.32 -3.23 26.08
C SER A 148 -0.91 -3.94 25.51
N ILE A 149 -1.47 -3.40 24.43
CA ILE A 149 -2.65 -3.95 23.73
C ILE A 149 -2.27 -4.54 22.37
N PRO A 150 -2.91 -5.64 21.93
CA PRO A 150 -2.60 -6.27 20.65
C PRO A 150 -2.93 -5.35 19.48
N ALA A 151 -1.96 -5.18 18.58
CA ALA A 151 -2.09 -4.32 17.40
C ALA A 151 -2.58 -5.09 16.16
N ILE A 152 -3.55 -4.49 15.47
CA ILE A 152 -4.03 -4.88 14.16
C ILE A 152 -3.59 -3.79 13.19
N TYR A 153 -2.74 -4.17 12.24
CA TYR A 153 -2.22 -3.22 11.26
C TYR A 153 -3.03 -3.29 9.98
N MET A 154 -3.46 -2.15 9.47
CA MET A 154 -4.17 -2.07 8.21
C MET A 154 -3.43 -1.14 7.26
N LEU A 155 -2.98 -1.64 6.12
CA LEU A 155 -2.19 -0.88 5.16
C LEU A 155 -2.37 -1.41 3.75
N ILE A 156 -1.87 -0.69 2.76
CA ILE A 156 -1.71 -1.25 1.42
C ILE A 156 -0.33 -1.86 1.25
N ASN A 157 0.71 -1.04 1.33
CA ASN A 157 2.11 -1.42 1.32
C ASN A 157 2.80 -0.48 2.32
N HIS A 158 3.82 -0.98 3.01
CA HIS A 158 4.65 -0.14 3.83
C HIS A 158 5.87 0.26 3.01
N PRO A 159 6.33 1.53 3.07
CA PRO A 159 7.62 1.88 2.52
C PRO A 159 8.68 0.86 2.94
N CYS A 160 9.55 0.48 2.02
CA CYS A 160 10.65 -0.46 2.27
C CYS A 160 10.27 -1.92 2.55
N GLY A 161 9.00 -2.28 2.41
CA GLY A 161 8.54 -3.63 2.73
C GLY A 161 8.69 -4.00 4.21
N VAL A 162 8.67 -3.01 5.13
CA VAL A 162 8.82 -3.25 6.57
C VAL A 162 7.72 -4.19 7.09
N ASP A 163 6.53 -4.12 6.54
CA ASP A 163 5.43 -5.06 6.80
C ASP A 163 5.85 -6.52 6.60
N THR A 164 6.60 -6.79 5.53
CA THR A 164 7.09 -8.13 5.21
C THR A 164 8.30 -8.56 6.04
N LEU A 165 9.17 -7.60 6.40
CA LEU A 165 10.32 -7.85 7.25
C LEU A 165 9.92 -8.04 8.72
N ALA A 166 8.96 -7.25 9.19
CA ALA A 166 8.44 -7.27 10.55
C ALA A 166 7.66 -8.56 10.82
N SER A 167 6.92 -9.09 9.84
CA SER A 167 6.21 -10.37 9.93
C SER A 167 7.14 -11.61 9.89
N GLN A 168 8.46 -11.42 9.74
CA GLN A 168 9.45 -12.49 9.64
C GLN A 168 9.07 -13.58 8.63
N CYS A 169 8.45 -13.18 7.52
CA CYS A 169 8.08 -14.11 6.47
C CYS A 169 9.36 -14.65 5.79
N PRO A 170 9.62 -15.98 5.77
CA PRO A 170 10.75 -16.54 5.05
C PRO A 170 10.66 -16.16 3.57
N CYS A 171 11.62 -15.36 3.11
CA CYS A 171 11.69 -14.84 1.75
C CYS A 171 10.39 -14.12 1.30
N PRO A 172 9.99 -13.01 1.94
CA PRO A 172 8.70 -12.39 1.66
C PRO A 172 8.60 -11.78 0.27
N SER A 173 9.75 -11.29 -0.21
CA SER A 173 9.89 -10.59 -1.48
C SER A 173 11.17 -11.07 -2.15
N PRO A 174 11.18 -12.26 -2.77
CA PRO A 174 12.35 -12.77 -3.48
C PRO A 174 12.67 -11.85 -4.68
N PRO A 175 13.89 -11.27 -4.77
CA PRO A 175 14.22 -10.33 -5.85
C PRO A 175 14.26 -10.99 -7.23
N SER A 176 14.17 -12.32 -7.29
CA SER A 176 14.10 -13.10 -8.54
C SER A 176 12.80 -12.90 -9.31
N PHE A 177 11.68 -12.60 -8.64
CA PHE A 177 10.37 -12.46 -9.29
C PHE A 177 9.44 -11.44 -8.62
N VAL A 178 9.73 -10.97 -7.39
CA VAL A 178 8.98 -9.86 -6.79
C VAL A 178 9.68 -8.55 -7.14
N PRO A 179 9.06 -7.66 -7.92
CA PRO A 179 9.65 -6.37 -8.25
C PRO A 179 9.73 -5.46 -7.02
N ARG A 180 10.83 -4.73 -6.91
CA ARG A 180 11.05 -3.69 -5.89
C ARG A 180 10.35 -2.41 -6.27
N PHE A 181 10.08 -1.63 -5.25
CA PHE A 181 9.33 -0.41 -5.39
C PHE A 181 10.14 0.56 -6.27
N PHE A 182 9.45 1.34 -7.11
CA PHE A 182 10.04 2.23 -8.13
C PHE A 182 10.79 1.59 -9.29
N THR A 183 10.91 0.26 -9.37
CA THR A 183 11.56 -0.36 -10.54
C THR A 183 10.67 -0.35 -11.78
N GLY A 184 9.34 -0.26 -11.61
CA GLY A 184 8.40 -0.37 -12.73
C GLY A 184 8.43 -1.74 -13.42
N PHE A 185 8.98 -2.76 -12.77
CA PHE A 185 9.05 -4.12 -13.31
C PHE A 185 7.79 -4.93 -13.01
N SER A 186 7.59 -5.99 -13.80
CA SER A 186 6.55 -6.99 -13.56
C SER A 186 7.13 -8.19 -12.80
N ASP A 187 6.27 -9.16 -12.46
CA ASP A 187 6.69 -10.47 -11.94
C ASP A 187 7.54 -11.30 -12.92
N LYS A 188 7.51 -10.93 -14.21
CA LYS A 188 8.34 -11.50 -15.27
C LYS A 188 9.47 -10.54 -15.62
N MET A 189 10.66 -10.82 -15.08
CA MET A 189 11.86 -10.01 -15.28
C MET A 189 12.92 -10.75 -16.11
N THR A 190 13.57 -10.00 -17.00
CA THR A 190 14.81 -10.43 -17.67
C THR A 190 15.98 -10.53 -16.67
N PHE A 191 17.10 -11.12 -17.09
CA PHE A 191 18.30 -11.18 -16.23
C PHE A 191 18.77 -9.78 -15.79
N HIS A 192 18.84 -8.82 -16.72
CA HIS A 192 19.21 -7.44 -16.40
C HIS A 192 18.28 -6.82 -15.36
N GLN A 193 16.96 -6.94 -15.57
CA GLN A 193 15.96 -6.43 -14.62
C GLN A 193 16.10 -7.09 -13.24
N ARG A 194 16.41 -8.39 -13.16
CA ARG A 194 16.67 -9.06 -11.87
C ARG A 194 17.94 -8.55 -11.17
N VAL A 195 18.99 -8.22 -11.92
CA VAL A 195 20.21 -7.62 -11.36
C VAL A 195 19.86 -6.27 -10.74
N GLU A 196 19.18 -5.41 -11.50
CA GLU A 196 18.75 -4.09 -11.03
C GLU A 196 17.81 -4.20 -9.82
N ASN A 197 16.83 -5.10 -9.88
CA ASN A 197 15.91 -5.38 -8.77
C ASN A 197 16.63 -5.86 -7.50
N THR A 198 17.69 -6.65 -7.66
CA THR A 198 18.52 -7.13 -6.55
C THR A 198 19.35 -5.99 -5.95
N LEU A 199 19.94 -5.13 -6.79
CA LEU A 199 20.66 -3.94 -6.32
C LEU A 199 19.72 -2.98 -5.58
N MET A 200 18.51 -2.79 -6.10
CA MET A 200 17.51 -1.93 -5.47
C MET A 200 17.08 -2.47 -4.11
N THR A 201 17.01 -3.79 -3.93
CA THR A 201 16.74 -4.42 -2.63
C THR A 201 17.77 -3.99 -1.56
N VAL A 202 19.06 -3.97 -1.91
CA VAL A 202 20.14 -3.57 -0.99
C VAL A 202 20.08 -2.08 -0.71
N PHE A 203 19.81 -1.30 -1.76
CA PHE A 203 19.75 0.15 -1.68
C PHE A 203 18.55 0.64 -0.84
N GLU A 204 17.37 0.05 -1.03
CA GLU A 204 16.19 0.28 -0.21
C GLU A 204 16.52 0.08 1.27
N ALA A 205 17.13 -1.05 1.65
CA ALA A 205 17.48 -1.33 3.05
C ALA A 205 18.31 -0.21 3.70
N PHE A 206 19.21 0.44 2.94
CA PHE A 206 19.99 1.58 3.43
C PHE A 206 19.14 2.85 3.59
N LEU A 207 18.35 3.22 2.58
CA LEU A 207 17.48 4.40 2.64
C LEU A 207 16.48 4.31 3.81
N CYS A 208 15.96 3.12 4.04
CA CYS A 208 14.91 2.91 5.02
C CYS A 208 15.41 3.06 6.46
N ARG A 209 16.67 2.70 6.71
CA ARG A 209 17.30 3.00 8.00
C ARG A 209 17.38 4.50 8.26
N LYS A 210 17.58 5.33 7.23
CA LYS A 210 17.56 6.79 7.37
C LYS A 210 16.15 7.33 7.58
N LEU A 211 15.18 6.81 6.83
CA LEU A 211 13.78 7.23 6.90
C LEU A 211 13.18 7.01 8.29
N PHE A 212 13.43 5.86 8.90
CA PHE A 212 12.85 5.50 10.21
C PHE A 212 13.71 5.91 11.41
N ALA A 213 14.92 6.46 11.22
CA ALA A 213 15.81 6.82 12.33
C ALA A 213 15.16 7.79 13.34
N GLY A 214 14.42 8.80 12.86
CA GLY A 214 13.71 9.73 13.74
C GLY A 214 12.56 9.05 14.50
N THR A 215 11.93 8.04 13.89
CA THR A 215 10.89 7.24 14.55
C THR A 215 11.50 6.31 15.60
N ASP A 216 12.62 5.66 15.30
CA ASP A 216 13.36 4.79 16.22
C ASP A 216 13.80 5.58 17.47
N GLU A 217 14.33 6.79 17.28
CA GLU A 217 14.73 7.68 18.38
C GLU A 217 13.53 8.09 19.24
N LEU A 218 12.43 8.52 18.59
CA LEU A 218 11.21 8.94 19.27
C LEU A 218 10.57 7.81 20.07
N ALA A 219 10.45 6.62 19.47
CA ALA A 219 9.92 5.43 20.11
C ALA A 219 10.77 5.02 21.31
N SER A 220 12.10 4.98 21.15
CA SER A 220 13.02 4.61 22.24
C SER A 220 12.97 5.61 23.40
N ARG A 221 12.90 6.91 23.08
CA ARG A 221 12.79 7.99 24.08
C ARG A 221 11.46 7.92 24.84
N TYR A 222 10.36 7.64 24.15
CA TYR A 222 9.04 7.61 24.78
C TYR A 222 8.81 6.34 25.61
N LEU A 223 9.14 5.17 25.05
CA LEU A 223 8.98 3.88 25.70
C LEU A 223 10.07 3.58 26.74
N GLN A 224 11.13 4.41 26.80
CA GLN A 224 12.29 4.24 27.70
C GLN A 224 12.96 2.85 27.53
N LYS A 225 12.97 2.35 26.29
CA LYS A 225 13.49 1.04 25.89
C LYS A 225 14.17 1.17 24.53
N ASP A 226 15.36 0.61 24.37
CA ASP A 226 16.02 0.55 23.07
C ASP A 226 15.18 -0.35 22.14
N THR A 227 14.51 0.27 21.16
CA THR A 227 13.60 -0.41 20.24
C THR A 227 13.67 0.21 18.86
N THR A 228 13.51 -0.63 17.84
CA THR A 228 13.38 -0.15 16.46
C THR A 228 11.92 -0.18 16.02
N TYR A 229 11.55 0.66 15.06
CA TYR A 229 10.21 0.68 14.50
C TYR A 229 9.84 -0.67 13.85
N LYS A 230 10.81 -1.30 13.18
CA LYS A 230 10.67 -2.67 12.65
C LYS A 230 10.32 -3.68 13.75
N GLU A 231 10.97 -3.57 14.91
CA GLU A 231 10.71 -4.45 16.06
C GLU A 231 9.32 -4.23 16.63
N LEU A 232 8.88 -2.97 16.80
CA LEU A 232 7.52 -2.64 17.23
C LEU A 232 6.47 -3.25 16.32
N LEU A 233 6.62 -3.05 15.00
CA LEU A 233 5.71 -3.64 14.03
C LEU A 233 5.74 -5.18 14.05
N SER A 234 6.86 -5.79 14.45
CA SER A 234 6.95 -7.24 14.56
C SER A 234 5.99 -7.80 15.61
N HIS A 235 5.52 -7.00 16.58
CA HIS A 235 4.55 -7.39 17.61
C HIS A 235 3.09 -7.41 17.14
N GLY A 236 2.80 -7.00 15.90
CA GLY A 236 1.45 -7.03 15.33
C GLY A 236 0.80 -8.41 15.40
N ALA A 237 -0.44 -8.45 15.88
CA ALA A 237 -1.23 -9.67 15.96
C ALA A 237 -1.68 -10.11 14.56
N VAL A 238 -2.29 -9.19 13.80
CA VAL A 238 -2.81 -9.44 12.45
C VAL A 238 -2.52 -8.25 11.54
N TRP A 239 -2.20 -8.54 10.29
CA TRP A 239 -1.99 -7.57 9.22
C TRP A 239 -3.13 -7.67 8.21
N LEU A 240 -3.93 -6.62 8.10
CA LEU A 240 -5.01 -6.47 7.13
C LEU A 240 -4.50 -5.68 5.90
N PHE A 241 -4.12 -6.42 4.86
CA PHE A 241 -3.63 -5.85 3.61
C PHE A 241 -4.79 -5.43 2.71
N ARG A 242 -4.83 -4.16 2.32
CA ARG A 242 -5.81 -3.58 1.41
C ARG A 242 -5.59 -3.98 -0.06
N TYR A 243 -4.95 -5.12 -0.30
CA TYR A 243 -4.81 -5.71 -1.61
C TYR A 243 -5.19 -7.20 -1.63
N ASP A 244 -5.40 -7.73 -2.83
CA ASP A 244 -5.50 -9.16 -3.12
C ASP A 244 -4.71 -9.53 -4.39
N PHE A 245 -4.79 -10.79 -4.79
CA PHE A 245 -4.07 -11.34 -5.95
C PHE A 245 -4.60 -10.88 -7.33
N THR A 246 -5.78 -10.26 -7.39
CA THR A 246 -6.27 -9.66 -8.64
C THR A 246 -5.52 -8.39 -8.97
N PHE A 247 -5.07 -7.67 -7.95
CA PHE A 247 -4.26 -6.47 -8.08
C PHE A 247 -2.75 -6.72 -7.93
N GLU A 248 -2.34 -7.37 -6.84
CA GLU A 248 -0.93 -7.58 -6.48
C GLU A 248 -0.37 -8.85 -7.15
N PHE A 249 0.95 -8.90 -7.36
CA PHE A 249 1.59 -10.13 -7.85
C PHE A 249 1.63 -11.20 -6.75
N PRO A 250 1.42 -12.49 -7.07
CA PRO A 250 1.51 -13.57 -6.09
C PRO A 250 2.88 -13.59 -5.41
N LYS A 251 2.88 -13.57 -4.07
CA LYS A 251 4.09 -13.65 -3.23
C LYS A 251 3.81 -14.43 -1.94
N PRO A 252 4.84 -15.02 -1.30
CA PRO A 252 4.68 -15.69 -0.01
C PRO A 252 4.10 -14.75 1.06
N GLN A 253 3.19 -15.26 1.89
CA GLN A 253 2.56 -14.53 2.98
C GLN A 253 2.40 -15.40 4.22
N MET A 254 2.39 -14.77 5.39
CA MET A 254 2.18 -15.43 6.67
C MET A 254 0.70 -15.62 7.00
N PRO A 255 0.33 -16.60 7.85
CA PRO A 255 -1.06 -16.84 8.25
C PRO A 255 -1.73 -15.64 8.94
N ASN A 256 -0.96 -14.76 9.57
CA ASN A 256 -1.46 -13.51 10.17
C ASN A 256 -1.57 -12.35 9.17
N MET A 257 -1.29 -12.56 7.88
CA MET A 257 -1.41 -11.58 6.81
C MET A 257 -2.68 -11.87 6.01
N VAL A 258 -3.71 -11.07 6.25
CA VAL A 258 -5.05 -11.24 5.68
C VAL A 258 -5.29 -10.21 4.59
N GLN A 259 -5.76 -10.67 3.43
CA GLN A 259 -6.08 -9.82 2.30
C GLN A 259 -7.52 -9.32 2.38
N ILE A 260 -7.69 -8.00 2.34
CA ILE A 260 -8.96 -7.27 2.38
C ILE A 260 -9.06 -6.27 1.21
N GLY A 261 -8.46 -6.61 0.07
CA GLY A 261 -8.60 -5.85 -1.19
C GLY A 261 -10.06 -5.68 -1.60
N GLY A 262 -10.41 -4.50 -2.13
CA GLY A 262 -11.77 -4.24 -2.61
C GLY A 262 -12.83 -3.97 -1.53
N ILE A 263 -12.43 -3.51 -0.34
CA ILE A 263 -13.37 -3.20 0.75
C ILE A 263 -14.44 -2.17 0.38
N ASN A 264 -14.16 -1.31 -0.61
CA ASN A 264 -15.09 -0.25 -1.05
C ASN A 264 -16.09 -0.72 -2.11
N CYS A 265 -15.96 -1.96 -2.62
CA CYS A 265 -16.72 -2.41 -3.78
C CYS A 265 -18.22 -2.61 -3.51
N ALA A 266 -18.60 -2.88 -2.26
CA ALA A 266 -19.98 -3.15 -1.87
C ALA A 266 -20.84 -1.87 -1.76
N LYS A 267 -20.24 -0.68 -1.65
CA LYS A 267 -20.98 0.58 -1.46
C LYS A 267 -21.57 1.06 -2.79
N LYS A 268 -22.81 0.66 -3.11
CA LYS A 268 -23.56 1.18 -4.26
C LYS A 268 -24.77 1.97 -3.79
N GLY A 269 -24.79 3.26 -4.08
CA GLY A 269 -25.92 4.16 -3.91
C GLY A 269 -26.56 4.53 -5.24
N PRO A 270 -27.84 4.95 -5.25
CA PRO A 270 -28.44 5.55 -6.44
C PRO A 270 -27.76 6.89 -6.75
N LEU A 271 -27.50 7.16 -8.02
CA LEU A 271 -27.04 8.48 -8.45
C LEU A 271 -28.13 9.53 -8.21
N THR A 272 -27.72 10.76 -7.95
CA THR A 272 -28.68 11.88 -7.89
C THR A 272 -29.34 12.07 -9.25
N LYS A 273 -30.60 12.53 -9.28
CA LYS A 273 -31.36 12.72 -10.54
C LYS A 273 -30.57 13.54 -11.58
N GLU A 274 -29.88 14.57 -11.13
CA GLU A 274 -29.06 15.44 -11.99
C GLU A 274 -27.86 14.72 -12.62
N LEU A 275 -27.23 13.79 -11.90
CA LEU A 275 -26.15 12.96 -12.43
C LEU A 275 -26.69 11.89 -13.36
N GLU A 276 -27.79 11.26 -12.98
CA GLU A 276 -28.48 10.24 -13.76
C GLU A 276 -28.90 10.79 -15.14
N GLU A 277 -29.51 11.99 -15.18
CA GLU A 277 -29.86 12.68 -16.43
C GLU A 277 -28.61 13.02 -17.27
N PHE A 278 -27.53 13.45 -16.62
CA PHE A 278 -26.29 13.75 -17.31
C PHE A 278 -25.63 12.50 -17.89
N VAL A 279 -25.55 11.39 -17.15
CA VAL A 279 -24.96 10.15 -17.68
C VAL A 279 -25.86 9.49 -18.72
N ASN A 280 -27.19 9.54 -18.56
CA ASN A 280 -28.10 8.94 -19.53
C ASN A 280 -28.16 9.71 -20.84
N GLY A 281 -28.03 11.04 -20.79
CA GLY A 281 -27.94 11.88 -21.97
C GLY A 281 -26.67 11.66 -22.82
N SER A 282 -25.73 10.81 -22.39
CA SER A 282 -24.54 10.45 -23.19
C SER A 282 -24.86 9.53 -24.39
N GLY A 283 -26.11 9.11 -24.57
CA GLY A 283 -26.53 8.23 -25.65
C GLY A 283 -25.79 6.90 -25.64
N GLU A 284 -25.37 6.43 -26.83
CA GLU A 284 -24.60 5.20 -27.04
C GLU A 284 -23.11 5.36 -26.76
N HIS A 285 -22.59 6.59 -26.82
CA HIS A 285 -21.17 6.88 -26.62
C HIS A 285 -20.72 6.62 -25.18
N GLY A 286 -21.63 6.72 -24.21
CA GLY A 286 -21.33 6.53 -22.79
C GLY A 286 -20.54 7.70 -22.19
N PHE A 287 -19.99 7.48 -20.99
CA PHE A 287 -19.24 8.51 -20.27
C PHE A 287 -17.94 8.00 -19.66
N VAL A 288 -17.08 8.96 -19.31
CA VAL A 288 -15.78 8.77 -18.67
C VAL A 288 -15.80 9.43 -17.30
N VAL A 289 -15.26 8.73 -16.31
CA VAL A 289 -15.02 9.29 -14.95
C VAL A 289 -13.57 9.70 -14.86
N PHE A 290 -13.27 10.89 -14.32
CA PHE A 290 -11.92 11.38 -14.13
C PHE A 290 -11.70 11.94 -12.72
N THR A 291 -10.68 11.44 -12.02
CA THR A 291 -10.25 11.96 -10.72
C THR A 291 -8.78 11.65 -10.47
N LEU A 292 -8.09 12.51 -9.72
CA LEU A 292 -6.70 12.31 -9.31
C LEU A 292 -6.58 11.94 -7.82
N GLY A 293 -7.62 11.31 -7.28
CA GLY A 293 -7.67 10.84 -5.90
C GLY A 293 -8.29 11.85 -4.95
N SER A 294 -8.04 11.72 -3.65
CA SER A 294 -8.57 12.61 -2.61
C SER A 294 -7.69 13.85 -2.39
N MET A 295 -6.38 13.67 -2.48
CA MET A 295 -5.34 14.67 -2.17
C MET A 295 -5.15 15.71 -3.28
N VAL A 296 -5.45 15.35 -4.53
CA VAL A 296 -5.27 16.23 -5.70
C VAL A 296 -6.62 16.59 -6.28
N SER A 297 -7.08 17.81 -6.01
CA SER A 297 -8.33 18.35 -6.58
C SER A 297 -8.09 19.44 -7.62
N GLN A 298 -6.86 19.92 -7.75
CA GLN A 298 -6.46 20.98 -8.66
C GLN A 298 -5.21 20.56 -9.42
N LEU A 299 -5.05 21.12 -10.61
CA LEU A 299 -3.88 20.95 -11.46
C LEU A 299 -3.40 22.34 -11.91
N PRO A 300 -2.10 22.49 -12.20
CA PRO A 300 -1.60 23.68 -12.88
C PRO A 300 -2.42 23.96 -14.15
N GLU A 301 -2.73 25.23 -14.40
CA GLU A 301 -3.66 25.62 -15.46
C GLU A 301 -3.24 25.09 -16.84
N ALA A 302 -1.94 25.14 -17.15
CA ALA A 302 -1.40 24.61 -18.40
C ALA A 302 -1.72 23.11 -18.58
N LYS A 303 -1.61 22.31 -17.52
CA LYS A 303 -1.93 20.87 -17.57
C LYS A 303 -3.44 20.64 -17.62
N ALA A 304 -4.23 21.39 -16.87
CA ALA A 304 -5.69 21.31 -16.92
C ALA A 304 -6.23 21.60 -18.33
N ARG A 305 -5.61 22.54 -19.05
CA ARG A 305 -5.97 22.92 -20.42
C ARG A 305 -5.83 21.76 -21.41
N GLU A 306 -4.77 20.95 -21.30
CA GLU A 306 -4.59 19.74 -22.13
C GLU A 306 -5.73 18.74 -21.95
N PHE A 307 -6.22 18.56 -20.72
CA PHE A 307 -7.38 17.71 -20.43
C PHE A 307 -8.66 18.27 -21.05
N PHE A 308 -8.93 19.56 -20.88
CA PHE A 308 -10.11 20.20 -21.47
C PHE A 308 -10.11 20.11 -23.00
N GLU A 309 -8.95 20.28 -23.63
CA GLU A 309 -8.83 20.18 -25.08
C GLU A 309 -9.04 18.75 -25.58
N ALA A 310 -8.47 17.75 -24.90
CA ALA A 310 -8.74 16.34 -25.20
C ALA A 310 -10.22 16.00 -25.04
N PHE A 311 -10.85 16.42 -23.93
CA PHE A 311 -12.26 16.11 -23.67
C PHE A 311 -13.22 16.78 -24.65
N ARG A 312 -12.85 17.93 -25.22
CA ARG A 312 -13.64 18.57 -26.28
C ARG A 312 -13.74 17.71 -27.54
N GLN A 313 -12.73 16.88 -27.82
CA GLN A 313 -12.62 16.10 -29.05
C GLN A 313 -13.21 14.68 -28.94
N ILE A 314 -13.74 14.29 -27.77
CA ILE A 314 -14.39 12.99 -27.58
C ILE A 314 -15.92 13.12 -27.54
N PRO A 315 -16.67 12.16 -28.10
CA PRO A 315 -18.13 12.17 -28.05
C PRO A 315 -18.69 11.77 -26.67
N GLN A 316 -17.86 11.18 -25.80
CA GLN A 316 -18.25 10.81 -24.44
C GLN A 316 -18.48 12.05 -23.58
N ARG A 317 -19.43 11.92 -22.63
CA ARG A 317 -19.51 12.86 -21.51
C ARG A 317 -18.41 12.55 -20.50
N VAL A 318 -17.92 13.56 -19.79
CA VAL A 318 -16.86 13.41 -18.79
C VAL A 318 -17.32 13.98 -17.46
N LEU A 319 -17.24 13.19 -16.39
CA LEU A 319 -17.40 13.68 -15.02
C LEU A 319 -16.02 13.79 -14.39
N TRP A 320 -15.64 14.99 -13.98
CA TRP A 320 -14.30 15.27 -13.48
C TRP A 320 -14.34 15.90 -12.08
N ARG A 321 -13.65 15.29 -11.11
CA ARG A 321 -13.33 15.92 -9.83
C ARG A 321 -12.27 17.01 -10.04
N TYR A 322 -12.70 18.27 -10.01
CA TYR A 322 -11.81 19.40 -10.22
C TYR A 322 -12.31 20.64 -9.47
N THR A 323 -11.42 21.31 -8.73
CA THR A 323 -11.71 22.54 -7.98
C THR A 323 -10.82 23.71 -8.39
N GLY A 324 -10.08 23.58 -9.50
CA GLY A 324 -9.17 24.61 -10.00
C GLY A 324 -9.85 25.62 -10.94
N PRO A 325 -9.07 26.53 -11.54
CA PRO A 325 -9.60 27.52 -12.48
C PRO A 325 -10.18 26.86 -13.74
N VAL A 326 -11.41 27.24 -14.08
CA VAL A 326 -12.13 26.70 -15.24
C VAL A 326 -11.99 27.67 -16.41
N PRO A 327 -11.52 27.23 -17.60
CA PRO A 327 -11.49 28.06 -18.78
C PRO A 327 -12.89 28.55 -19.18
N GLU A 328 -13.04 29.79 -19.63
CA GLU A 328 -14.33 30.35 -20.07
C GLU A 328 -14.97 29.52 -21.20
N ASN A 329 -14.15 28.90 -22.04
CA ASN A 329 -14.55 28.05 -23.15
C ASN A 329 -14.60 26.55 -22.79
N ALA A 330 -14.83 26.20 -21.51
CA ALA A 330 -14.92 24.80 -21.08
C ALA A 330 -15.94 24.00 -21.93
N PRO A 331 -15.57 22.79 -22.37
CA PRO A 331 -16.40 21.99 -23.27
C PRO A 331 -17.69 21.50 -22.59
N LYS A 332 -18.83 21.58 -23.31
CA LYS A 332 -20.18 21.29 -22.77
C LYS A 332 -20.39 19.83 -22.34
N ASN A 333 -19.56 18.91 -22.83
CA ASN A 333 -19.61 17.49 -22.47
C ASN A 333 -18.86 17.19 -21.16
N VAL A 334 -18.23 18.18 -20.52
CA VAL A 334 -17.53 18.01 -19.24
C VAL A 334 -18.36 18.59 -18.10
N LYS A 335 -18.57 17.79 -17.05
CA LYS A 335 -19.20 18.21 -15.80
C LYS A 335 -18.18 18.14 -14.67
N LEU A 336 -17.93 19.30 -14.06
CA LEU A 336 -16.96 19.44 -12.97
C LEU A 336 -17.66 19.32 -11.62
N MET A 337 -17.04 18.63 -10.68
CA MET A 337 -17.58 18.43 -9.33
C MET A 337 -16.49 18.55 -8.27
N LYS A 338 -16.86 19.03 -7.07
CA LYS A 338 -15.95 19.06 -5.91
C LYS A 338 -15.66 17.66 -5.38
N TRP A 339 -16.66 16.78 -5.44
CA TRP A 339 -16.56 15.39 -5.03
C TRP A 339 -17.43 14.52 -5.95
N LEU A 340 -16.92 13.35 -6.34
CA LEU A 340 -17.64 12.39 -7.19
C LEU A 340 -18.16 11.24 -6.34
N PRO A 341 -19.42 10.77 -6.53
CA PRO A 341 -19.85 9.46 -6.09
C PRO A 341 -19.18 8.39 -6.98
N GLN A 342 -17.87 8.23 -6.83
CA GLN A 342 -16.99 7.55 -7.78
C GLN A 342 -17.41 6.09 -8.02
N ASN A 343 -17.61 5.31 -6.95
CA ASN A 343 -18.02 3.91 -7.08
C ASN A 343 -19.41 3.75 -7.73
N ASP A 344 -20.34 4.67 -7.46
CA ASP A 344 -21.69 4.65 -8.06
C ASP A 344 -21.63 4.95 -9.56
N LEU A 345 -20.82 5.94 -9.95
CA LEU A 345 -20.57 6.28 -11.35
C LEU A 345 -19.89 5.13 -12.10
N LEU A 346 -18.90 4.48 -11.47
CA LEU A 346 -18.24 3.31 -12.05
C LEU A 346 -19.16 2.09 -12.13
N GLY A 347 -20.15 1.99 -11.23
CA GLY A 347 -21.17 0.94 -11.27
C GLY A 347 -22.24 1.12 -12.35
N HIS A 348 -22.29 2.29 -13.01
CA HIS A 348 -23.32 2.59 -14.01
C HIS A 348 -23.00 1.94 -15.37
N PRO A 349 -23.96 1.29 -16.06
CA PRO A 349 -23.71 0.49 -17.26
C PRO A 349 -23.15 1.28 -18.46
N LYS A 350 -23.38 2.60 -18.50
CA LYS A 350 -22.87 3.48 -19.57
C LYS A 350 -21.42 3.94 -19.39
N VAL A 351 -20.77 3.62 -18.28
CA VAL A 351 -19.36 3.98 -18.09
C VAL A 351 -18.48 3.23 -19.11
N LYS A 352 -17.55 3.94 -19.74
CA LYS A 352 -16.66 3.37 -20.76
C LYS A 352 -15.21 3.26 -20.30
N ALA A 353 -14.72 4.27 -19.61
CA ALA A 353 -13.36 4.32 -19.11
C ALA A 353 -13.27 5.12 -17.81
N PHE A 354 -12.24 4.80 -17.03
CA PHE A 354 -11.90 5.52 -15.81
C PHE A 354 -10.49 6.12 -15.93
N ILE A 355 -10.40 7.45 -15.87
CA ILE A 355 -9.12 8.16 -15.80
C ILE A 355 -8.77 8.35 -14.33
N THR A 356 -7.63 7.82 -13.90
CA THR A 356 -7.23 7.82 -12.48
C THR A 356 -5.74 8.03 -12.29
N HIS A 357 -5.34 8.62 -11.16
CA HIS A 357 -3.95 8.65 -10.73
C HIS A 357 -3.33 7.29 -10.35
N GLY A 358 -4.11 6.20 -10.31
CA GLY A 358 -3.59 4.88 -9.92
C GLY A 358 -3.53 4.64 -8.40
N GLY A 359 -4.27 5.42 -7.61
CA GLY A 359 -4.50 5.12 -6.21
C GLY A 359 -5.35 3.85 -6.02
N SER A 360 -5.02 3.05 -5.02
CA SER A 360 -5.59 1.72 -4.80
C SER A 360 -7.10 1.66 -4.64
N HIS A 361 -7.70 2.64 -3.98
CA HIS A 361 -9.16 2.72 -3.83
C HIS A 361 -9.85 2.80 -5.19
N GLY A 362 -9.40 3.72 -6.04
CA GLY A 362 -9.94 3.87 -7.39
C GLY A 362 -9.68 2.64 -8.26
N ILE A 363 -8.51 2.00 -8.11
CA ILE A 363 -8.20 0.74 -8.80
C ILE A 363 -9.23 -0.34 -8.44
N TYR A 364 -9.51 -0.55 -7.15
CA TYR A 364 -10.50 -1.55 -6.75
C TYR A 364 -11.91 -1.21 -7.20
N GLU A 365 -12.33 0.05 -7.14
CA GLU A 365 -13.64 0.45 -7.65
C GLU A 365 -13.76 0.20 -9.17
N GLY A 366 -12.68 0.43 -9.92
CA GLY A 366 -12.63 0.10 -11.34
C GLY A 366 -12.64 -1.42 -11.59
N ILE A 367 -11.84 -2.21 -10.88
CA ILE A 367 -11.84 -3.69 -10.97
C ILE A 367 -13.23 -4.24 -10.64
N CYS A 368 -13.83 -3.82 -9.54
CA CYS A 368 -15.11 -4.33 -9.05
C CYS A 368 -16.30 -4.04 -9.96
N ASN A 369 -16.22 -3.00 -10.78
CA ASN A 369 -17.24 -2.66 -11.76
C ASN A 369 -16.80 -2.99 -13.22
N GLY A 370 -15.63 -3.64 -13.38
CA GLY A 370 -15.13 -4.09 -14.67
C GLY A 370 -14.82 -2.93 -15.63
N VAL A 371 -14.36 -1.78 -15.15
CA VAL A 371 -14.14 -0.57 -15.96
C VAL A 371 -12.66 -0.42 -16.33
N PRO A 372 -12.30 -0.47 -17.62
CA PRO A 372 -10.93 -0.22 -18.07
C PRO A 372 -10.41 1.18 -17.72
N MET A 373 -9.09 1.32 -17.58
CA MET A 373 -8.50 2.54 -17.03
C MET A 373 -7.45 3.20 -17.92
N VAL A 374 -7.38 4.52 -17.85
CA VAL A 374 -6.21 5.31 -18.27
C VAL A 374 -5.60 5.89 -17.01
N MET A 375 -4.34 5.59 -16.76
CA MET A 375 -3.69 5.87 -15.48
C MET A 375 -2.59 6.91 -15.61
N LEU A 376 -2.58 7.87 -14.68
CA LEU A 376 -1.70 9.04 -14.63
C LEU A 376 -1.00 9.11 -13.27
N PRO A 377 0.00 8.25 -13.00
CA PRO A 377 0.66 8.22 -11.70
C PRO A 377 1.31 9.56 -11.38
N LEU A 378 1.14 10.03 -10.14
CA LEU A 378 1.67 11.31 -9.66
C LEU A 378 2.84 11.11 -8.69
N PHE A 379 2.65 10.32 -7.64
CA PHE A 379 3.63 10.13 -6.57
C PHE A 379 3.32 8.88 -5.72
N GLY A 380 4.22 8.54 -4.80
CA GLY A 380 4.06 7.42 -3.89
C GLY A 380 4.04 6.07 -4.62
N ASP A 381 3.08 5.22 -4.26
CA ASP A 381 2.91 3.86 -4.79
C ASP A 381 2.21 3.79 -6.15
N GLN A 382 1.73 4.92 -6.64
CA GLN A 382 0.90 4.98 -7.85
C GLN A 382 1.61 4.39 -9.07
N GLY A 383 2.88 4.70 -9.31
CA GLY A 383 3.61 4.19 -10.48
C GLY A 383 3.66 2.66 -10.51
N ASP A 384 3.98 2.03 -9.38
CA ASP A 384 4.02 0.58 -9.28
C ASP A 384 2.61 -0.04 -9.34
N ASN A 385 1.61 0.63 -8.76
CA ASN A 385 0.21 0.19 -8.87
C ASN A 385 -0.23 0.16 -10.34
N VAL A 386 0.07 1.21 -11.09
CA VAL A 386 -0.24 1.30 -12.52
C VAL A 386 0.40 0.15 -13.30
N GLN A 387 1.67 -0.16 -13.03
CA GLN A 387 2.39 -1.22 -13.71
C GLN A 387 1.74 -2.61 -13.53
N ARG A 388 1.12 -2.88 -12.37
CA ARG A 388 0.38 -4.13 -12.12
C ARG A 388 -0.84 -4.28 -13.02
N LEU A 389 -1.55 -3.19 -13.33
CA LEU A 389 -2.73 -3.23 -14.20
C LEU A 389 -2.35 -3.21 -15.67
N VAL A 390 -1.30 -2.47 -16.04
CA VAL A 390 -0.75 -2.45 -17.40
C VAL A 390 -0.22 -3.82 -17.80
N SER A 391 0.52 -4.50 -16.93
CA SER A 391 1.02 -5.87 -17.19
C SER A 391 -0.10 -6.91 -17.36
N ARG A 392 -1.28 -6.65 -16.77
CA ARG A 392 -2.51 -7.45 -16.97
C ARG A 392 -3.29 -7.05 -18.23
N GLY A 393 -2.93 -5.95 -18.88
CA GLY A 393 -3.57 -5.45 -20.10
C GLY A 393 -4.98 -4.89 -19.88
N VAL A 394 -5.27 -4.36 -18.69
CA VAL A 394 -6.57 -3.76 -18.34
C VAL A 394 -6.50 -2.23 -18.19
N ALA A 395 -5.30 -1.65 -18.37
CA ALA A 395 -5.07 -0.22 -18.29
C ALA A 395 -3.98 0.26 -19.26
N GLU A 396 -4.04 1.53 -19.63
CA GLU A 396 -2.95 2.26 -20.27
C GLU A 396 -2.31 3.23 -19.26
N THR A 397 -0.98 3.41 -19.35
CA THR A 397 -0.24 4.38 -18.54
C THR A 397 0.14 5.59 -19.38
N LEU A 398 -0.04 6.78 -18.82
CA LEU A 398 0.45 8.03 -19.37
C LEU A 398 1.22 8.77 -18.28
N SER A 399 2.35 9.36 -18.63
CA SER A 399 3.05 10.24 -17.70
C SER A 399 2.41 11.62 -17.72
N ILE A 400 2.14 12.18 -16.53
CA ILE A 400 1.56 13.53 -16.41
C ILE A 400 2.55 14.62 -16.82
N TYR A 401 3.85 14.32 -16.75
CA TYR A 401 4.95 15.23 -17.04
C TYR A 401 5.01 15.61 -18.52
N ASP A 402 4.79 14.65 -19.41
CA ASP A 402 4.86 14.78 -20.87
C ASP A 402 3.48 14.64 -21.55
N LEU A 403 2.40 14.79 -20.78
CA LEU A 403 1.02 14.69 -21.24
C LEU A 403 0.67 15.82 -22.23
N THR A 404 0.08 15.43 -23.35
CA THR A 404 -0.58 16.34 -24.31
C THR A 404 -2.00 15.85 -24.61
N SER A 405 -2.84 16.73 -25.14
CA SER A 405 -4.20 16.41 -25.52
C SER A 405 -4.28 15.22 -26.49
N GLU A 406 -3.34 15.11 -27.44
CA GLU A 406 -3.28 14.03 -28.44
C GLU A 406 -2.94 12.69 -27.79
N LYS A 407 -1.95 12.65 -26.89
CA LYS A 407 -1.58 11.42 -26.17
C LYS A 407 -2.76 10.89 -25.35
N LEU A 408 -3.46 11.79 -24.66
CA LEU A 408 -4.65 11.44 -23.89
C LEU A 408 -5.78 10.90 -24.78
N LEU A 409 -6.02 11.55 -25.92
CA LEU A 409 -7.01 11.12 -26.90
C LEU A 409 -6.72 9.73 -27.46
N VAL A 410 -5.46 9.46 -27.82
CA VAL A 410 -5.04 8.15 -28.32
C VAL A 410 -5.28 7.07 -27.27
N ALA A 411 -4.84 7.30 -26.03
CA ALA A 411 -5.03 6.35 -24.94
C ALA A 411 -6.51 6.09 -24.65
N LEU A 412 -7.34 7.14 -24.58
CA LEU A 412 -8.78 7.01 -24.36
C LEU A 412 -9.48 6.25 -25.48
N ARG A 413 -9.17 6.58 -26.74
CA ARG A 413 -9.74 5.87 -27.90
C ARG A 413 -9.34 4.40 -27.90
N LYS A 414 -8.09 4.10 -27.53
CA LYS A 414 -7.60 2.72 -27.41
C LYS A 414 -8.40 1.96 -26.35
N VAL A 415 -8.45 2.47 -25.11
CA VAL A 415 -9.13 1.83 -23.97
C VAL A 415 -10.64 1.68 -24.19
N ILE A 416 -11.28 2.64 -24.86
CA ILE A 416 -12.73 2.62 -25.11
C ILE A 416 -13.11 1.70 -26.28
N ASN A 417 -12.32 1.68 -27.35
CA ASN A 417 -12.69 0.98 -28.59
C ASN A 417 -12.12 -0.44 -28.71
N ASP A 418 -10.97 -0.71 -28.08
CA ASP A 418 -10.39 -2.05 -28.03
C ASP A 418 -11.11 -2.89 -26.97
N LYS A 419 -11.91 -3.85 -27.44
CA LYS A 419 -12.71 -4.72 -26.57
C LYS A 419 -11.87 -5.56 -25.61
N SER A 420 -10.61 -5.84 -25.93
CA SER A 420 -9.75 -6.68 -25.10
C SER A 420 -9.54 -6.11 -23.70
N TYR A 421 -9.51 -4.78 -23.54
CA TYR A 421 -9.42 -4.14 -22.23
C TYR A 421 -10.67 -4.43 -21.39
N LYS A 422 -11.86 -4.26 -21.98
CA LYS A 422 -13.12 -4.49 -21.27
C LYS A 422 -13.31 -5.97 -20.95
N GLU A 423 -12.95 -6.87 -21.85
CA GLU A 423 -13.04 -8.32 -21.66
C GLU A 423 -12.12 -8.78 -20.51
N LYS A 424 -10.82 -8.43 -20.57
CA LYS A 424 -9.87 -8.76 -19.50
C LYS A 424 -10.23 -8.13 -18.16
N MET A 425 -10.76 -6.91 -18.18
CA MET A 425 -11.19 -6.24 -16.95
C MET A 425 -12.46 -6.88 -16.36
N THR A 426 -13.35 -7.39 -17.20
CA THR A 426 -14.54 -8.13 -16.77
C THR A 426 -14.15 -9.49 -16.19
N GLU A 427 -13.20 -10.19 -16.82
CA GLU A 427 -12.62 -11.43 -16.27
C GLU A 427 -11.97 -11.18 -14.90
N LEU A 428 -11.14 -10.15 -14.79
CA LEU A 428 -10.48 -9.78 -13.53
C LEU A 428 -11.51 -9.42 -12.45
N SER A 429 -12.58 -8.72 -12.83
CA SER A 429 -13.70 -8.40 -11.94
C SER A 429 -14.41 -9.66 -11.42
N ALA A 430 -14.67 -10.62 -12.30
CA ALA A 430 -15.30 -11.88 -11.93
C ALA A 430 -14.46 -12.64 -10.91
N ILE A 431 -13.14 -12.73 -11.14
CA ILE A 431 -12.20 -13.38 -10.20
C ILE A 431 -12.18 -12.64 -8.86
N HIS A 432 -12.14 -11.30 -8.86
CA HIS A 432 -12.11 -10.51 -7.61
C HIS A 432 -13.36 -10.70 -6.76
N ARG A 433 -14.51 -10.85 -7.41
CA ARG A 433 -15.83 -10.98 -6.76
C ARG A 433 -16.13 -12.42 -6.35
N ASP A 434 -15.44 -13.40 -6.92
CA ASP A 434 -15.62 -14.82 -6.58
C ASP A 434 -14.85 -15.17 -5.30
N ARG A 435 -15.45 -14.85 -4.16
CA ARG A 435 -14.86 -15.03 -2.83
C ARG A 435 -15.89 -15.51 -1.83
N PRO A 436 -15.48 -16.30 -0.81
CA PRO A 436 -16.42 -16.84 0.18
C PRO A 436 -16.90 -15.78 1.19
N ILE A 437 -16.10 -14.76 1.47
CA ILE A 437 -16.38 -13.72 2.47
C ILE A 437 -16.06 -12.36 1.88
N GLU A 438 -16.94 -11.38 2.09
CA GLU A 438 -16.67 -10.01 1.66
C GLU A 438 -15.54 -9.37 2.49
N PRO A 439 -14.69 -8.49 1.92
CA PRO A 439 -13.49 -7.97 2.57
C PRO A 439 -13.79 -7.16 3.82
N LEU A 440 -14.93 -6.45 3.83
CA LEU A 440 -15.38 -5.71 5.01
C LEU A 440 -15.72 -6.65 6.15
N ASP A 441 -16.49 -7.70 5.87
CA ASP A 441 -16.85 -8.71 6.88
C ASP A 441 -15.62 -9.49 7.36
N LEU A 442 -14.68 -9.79 6.46
CA LEU A 442 -13.42 -10.44 6.79
C LEU A 442 -12.55 -9.57 7.70
N ALA A 443 -12.42 -8.27 7.39
CA ALA A 443 -11.68 -7.32 8.22
C ALA A 443 -12.29 -7.24 9.63
N VAL A 444 -13.61 -7.07 9.71
CA VAL A 444 -14.35 -7.01 10.98
C VAL A 444 -14.16 -8.31 11.78
N PHE A 445 -14.27 -9.47 11.14
CA PHE A 445 -14.07 -10.76 11.78
C PHE A 445 -12.69 -10.87 12.43
N TRP A 446 -11.62 -10.49 11.71
CA TRP A 446 -10.25 -10.56 12.23
C TRP A 446 -9.99 -9.53 13.32
N THR A 447 -10.58 -8.35 13.23
CA THR A 447 -10.53 -7.35 14.31
C THR A 447 -11.17 -7.88 15.58
N GLU A 448 -12.40 -8.39 15.49
CA GLU A 448 -13.07 -8.99 16.64
C GLU A 448 -12.36 -10.26 17.14
N PHE A 449 -11.72 -11.03 16.25
CA PHE A 449 -10.94 -12.21 16.62
C PHE A 449 -9.79 -11.82 17.55
N VAL A 450 -9.01 -10.79 17.19
CA VAL A 450 -7.91 -10.30 18.02
C VAL A 450 -8.42 -9.78 19.36
N MET A 451 -9.57 -9.09 19.38
CA MET A 451 -10.20 -8.63 20.62
C MET A 451 -10.63 -9.80 21.51
N ARG A 452 -11.33 -10.81 20.96
CA ARG A 452 -11.80 -11.99 21.71
C ARG A 452 -10.66 -12.84 22.27
N HIS A 453 -9.56 -12.97 21.54
CA HIS A 453 -8.45 -13.84 21.89
C HIS A 453 -7.24 -13.12 22.49
N LYS A 454 -7.33 -11.80 22.68
CA LYS A 454 -6.26 -10.95 23.22
C LYS A 454 -4.95 -11.11 22.46
N GLY A 455 -5.04 -11.13 21.13
CA GLY A 455 -3.91 -11.33 20.22
C GLY A 455 -4.04 -12.56 19.31
N ALA A 456 -2.95 -12.89 18.61
CA ALA A 456 -2.90 -13.97 17.61
C ALA A 456 -1.55 -14.71 17.60
N ALA A 457 -0.99 -15.02 18.77
CA ALA A 457 0.34 -15.62 18.89
C ALA A 457 0.50 -16.95 18.13
N HIS A 458 -0.56 -17.75 18.00
CA HIS A 458 -0.57 -19.02 17.27
C HIS A 458 -0.40 -18.86 15.74
N LEU A 459 -0.57 -17.65 15.19
CA LEU A 459 -0.33 -17.34 13.78
C LEU A 459 1.09 -16.80 13.53
N ARG A 460 1.87 -16.54 14.58
CA ARG A 460 3.25 -16.07 14.43
C ARG A 460 4.19 -17.22 14.10
N PRO A 461 5.11 -17.03 13.13
CA PRO A 461 6.14 -18.01 12.86
C PRO A 461 7.19 -18.03 13.99
N ALA A 462 7.80 -19.20 14.23
CA ALA A 462 8.94 -19.34 15.13
C ALA A 462 10.18 -18.53 14.69
N ALA A 463 10.17 -18.00 13.45
CA ALA A 463 11.21 -17.12 12.91
C ALA A 463 11.49 -15.89 13.80
N HIS A 464 10.52 -15.42 14.58
CA HIS A 464 10.72 -14.32 15.52
C HIS A 464 11.64 -14.67 16.70
N GLU A 465 11.85 -15.95 17.00
CA GLU A 465 12.66 -16.43 18.12
C GLU A 465 14.06 -16.87 17.68
N LEU A 466 14.32 -16.92 16.36
CA LEU A 466 15.60 -17.36 15.80
C LEU A 466 16.59 -16.20 15.69
N ASN A 467 17.86 -16.49 15.98
CA ASN A 467 18.93 -15.55 15.63
C ASN A 467 19.26 -15.61 14.13
N TRP A 468 20.03 -14.64 13.63
CA TRP A 468 20.36 -14.52 12.20
C TRP A 468 21.06 -15.77 11.61
N ILE A 469 21.89 -16.45 12.42
CA ILE A 469 22.61 -17.67 11.99
C ILE A 469 21.61 -18.81 11.78
N GLN A 470 20.73 -19.03 12.77
CA GLN A 470 19.70 -20.07 12.72
C GLN A 470 18.66 -19.81 11.64
N TYR A 471 18.20 -18.57 11.51
CA TYR A 471 17.19 -18.17 10.52
C TYR A 471 17.65 -18.46 9.08
N HIS A 472 18.94 -18.23 8.78
CA HIS A 472 19.53 -18.54 7.47
C HIS A 472 20.19 -19.93 7.41
N SER A 473 20.05 -20.75 8.46
CA SER A 473 20.65 -22.08 8.56
C SER A 473 22.15 -22.12 8.28
N LEU A 474 22.88 -21.05 8.64
CA LEU A 474 24.31 -20.92 8.36
C LEU A 474 25.15 -21.86 9.22
N ASP A 475 24.65 -22.20 10.41
CA ASP A 475 25.17 -23.24 11.28
C ASP A 475 25.11 -24.63 10.61
N VAL A 476 23.96 -24.97 10.01
CA VAL A 476 23.76 -26.22 9.28
C VAL A 476 24.64 -26.26 8.02
N ILE A 477 24.66 -25.19 7.23
CA ILE A 477 25.50 -25.09 6.04
C ILE A 477 26.98 -25.23 6.42
N GLY A 478 27.42 -24.53 7.48
CA GLY A 478 28.78 -24.63 8.01
C GLY A 478 29.14 -26.06 8.43
N PHE A 479 28.23 -26.74 9.14
CA PHE A 479 28.40 -28.14 9.54
C PHE A 479 28.53 -29.09 8.34
N LEU A 480 27.70 -28.93 7.31
CA LEU A 480 27.76 -29.75 6.08
C LEU A 480 29.06 -29.50 5.30
N ILE A 481 29.51 -28.25 5.18
CA ILE A 481 30.80 -27.90 4.55
C ILE A 481 31.96 -28.56 5.31
N LEU A 482 31.93 -28.53 6.65
CA LEU A 482 32.96 -29.16 7.48
C LEU A 482 33.05 -30.68 7.23
N ILE A 483 31.92 -31.37 7.12
CA ILE A 483 31.87 -32.80 6.76
C ILE A 483 32.51 -33.02 5.38
N LEU A 484 32.11 -32.23 4.38
CA LEU A 484 32.62 -32.34 3.01
C LEU A 484 34.13 -32.15 2.96
N VAL A 485 34.65 -31.10 3.61
CA VAL A 485 36.09 -30.82 3.69
C VAL A 485 36.84 -31.96 4.37
N THR A 486 36.27 -32.51 5.45
CA THR A 486 36.87 -33.65 6.17
C THR A 486 36.94 -34.90 5.29
N VAL A 487 35.87 -35.23 4.57
CA VAL A 487 35.84 -36.38 3.64
C VAL A 487 36.86 -36.20 2.51
N ILE A 488 36.93 -35.01 1.90
CA ILE A 488 37.93 -34.70 0.87
C ILE A 488 39.34 -34.82 1.43
N PHE A 489 39.60 -34.26 2.61
CA PHE A 489 40.90 -34.33 3.27
C PHE A 489 41.32 -35.78 3.56
N VAL A 490 40.44 -36.58 4.14
CA VAL A 490 40.71 -38.01 4.44
C VAL A 490 40.95 -38.77 3.15
N THR A 491 40.17 -38.53 2.10
CA THR A 491 40.33 -39.18 0.79
C THR A 491 41.68 -38.81 0.17
N VAL A 492 42.04 -37.53 0.13
CA VAL A 492 43.32 -37.06 -0.38
C VAL A 492 44.48 -37.65 0.42
N LYS A 493 44.43 -37.63 1.75
CA LYS A 493 45.48 -38.23 2.60
C LYS A 493 45.58 -39.74 2.39
N SER A 494 44.47 -40.44 2.24
CA SER A 494 44.43 -41.88 1.98
C SER A 494 45.01 -42.21 0.60
N CYS A 495 44.64 -41.45 -0.44
CA CYS A 495 45.21 -41.56 -1.78
C CYS A 495 46.71 -41.26 -1.75
N MET A 496 47.16 -40.16 -1.13
CA MET A 496 48.57 -39.82 -0.98
C MET A 496 49.35 -40.90 -0.23
N PHE A 497 48.75 -41.49 0.80
CA PHE A 497 49.35 -42.61 1.54
C PHE A 497 49.48 -43.85 0.65
N CYS A 498 48.44 -44.20 -0.10
CA CYS A 498 48.47 -45.28 -1.08
C CYS A 498 49.55 -45.02 -2.14
N PHE A 499 49.58 -43.84 -2.77
CA PHE A 499 50.60 -43.44 -3.74
C PHE A 499 52.02 -43.53 -3.15
N ARG A 500 52.25 -43.02 -1.93
CA ARG A 500 53.55 -43.14 -1.24
C ARG A 500 53.94 -44.60 -0.99
N LYS A 501 52.99 -45.47 -0.64
CA LYS A 501 53.26 -46.89 -0.38
C LYS A 501 53.54 -47.68 -1.66
N PHE A 502 52.84 -47.38 -2.76
CA PHE A 502 53.07 -48.02 -4.06
C PHE A 502 54.35 -47.53 -4.74
N PHE A 503 54.65 -46.22 -4.73
CA PHE A 503 55.86 -45.68 -5.38
C PHE A 503 57.15 -45.85 -4.56
N LYS A 504 57.11 -45.93 -3.22
CA LYS A 504 58.31 -46.28 -2.42
C LYS A 504 58.76 -47.73 -2.60
N LYS A 505 57.89 -48.64 -3.05
CA LYS A 505 58.27 -50.03 -3.37
C LYS A 505 59.10 -50.15 -4.65
N THR A 506 58.95 -49.22 -5.59
CA THR A 506 59.66 -49.26 -6.89
C THR A 506 61.13 -48.84 -6.79
N GLN A 507 61.53 -48.01 -5.83
CA GLN A 507 62.94 -47.60 -5.64
C GLN A 507 63.82 -48.62 -4.90
N LYS A 508 63.27 -49.72 -4.35
CA LYS A 508 64.04 -50.70 -3.55
C LYS A 508 64.47 -51.97 -4.30
N LYS A 509 64.38 -52.00 -5.65
CA LYS A 509 64.95 -53.09 -6.47
C LYS A 509 65.75 -52.55 -7.67
N LYS A 510 66.99 -52.16 -7.41
CA LYS A 510 68.17 -52.54 -8.21
C LYS A 510 69.43 -52.25 -7.39
N LYS A 511 69.94 -53.30 -6.74
CA LYS A 511 71.31 -53.45 -6.26
C LYS A 511 71.77 -54.79 -6.83
N GLU A 512 72.59 -54.71 -7.87
CA GLU A 512 73.84 -55.44 -8.10
C GLU A 512 74.46 -54.90 -9.39
#